data_AF-A0A7Y9ED03-F1
#
_entry.id   AF-A0A7Y9ED03-F1
#
_cell.length_a   1.000
_cell.length_b   1.000
_cell.length_c   1.000
_cell.angle_alpha   90.00
_cell.angle_beta   90.00
_cell.angle_gamma   90.00
#
_symmetry.space_group_name_H-M   'P 1'
#
loop_
_entity.id
_entity.type
_entity.pdbx_description
1 polymer ?
#
loop_
_entity_poly.entity_id
_entity_poly.type
_entity_poly.pdbx_seq_one_letter_code
_entity_poly.pdbx_strand_id
1 'polypeptide(L)'
;MTGRPRSNRPLIVNGWDFGPHQLLSPGDVAKIFRVTPKTVGQWAEQGKLTSVRTPGGARRFSRHQIEHYLHNEHPHPMTETSSEPRKPSGPQPQPSNEKT
;
A
#
# COMPACT_ATOMS: atom_id res chain seq x y z
N MET A 1 2.13 22.86 -34.69
CA MET A 1 1.18 22.02 -33.93
C MET A 1 1.95 21.26 -32.87
N THR A 2 2.14 21.83 -31.67
CA THR A 2 2.92 21.18 -30.61
C THR A 2 1.96 20.86 -29.47
N GLY A 3 1.55 19.59 -29.37
CA GLY A 3 0.75 19.11 -28.25
C GLY A 3 1.58 19.27 -26.97
N ARG A 4 1.12 20.10 -26.03
CA ARG A 4 1.77 20.21 -24.72
C ARG A 4 1.75 18.82 -24.08
N PRO A 5 2.90 18.29 -23.61
CA PRO A 5 2.91 17.01 -22.91
C PRO A 5 1.95 17.10 -21.73
N ARG A 6 1.12 16.05 -21.52
CA ARG A 6 0.26 15.95 -20.33
C ARG A 6 1.16 16.11 -19.11
N SER A 7 1.02 17.24 -18.43
CA SER A 7 1.92 17.65 -17.36
C SER A 7 1.93 16.59 -16.28
N ASN A 8 2.99 15.78 -16.22
CA ASN A 8 3.30 14.90 -15.10
C ASN A 8 3.82 15.75 -13.93
N ARG A 9 3.04 16.77 -13.55
CA ARG A 9 3.41 17.71 -12.51
C ARG A 9 3.26 16.97 -11.18
N PRO A 10 4.31 16.93 -10.34
CA PRO A 10 4.20 16.33 -9.03
C PRO A 10 3.14 17.08 -8.22
N LEU A 11 2.36 16.33 -7.45
CA LEU A 11 1.36 16.87 -6.52
C LEU A 11 1.84 16.59 -5.11
N ILE A 12 2.66 17.49 -4.57
CA ILE A 12 3.28 17.28 -3.25
C ILE A 12 2.27 17.58 -2.14
N VAL A 13 2.00 16.59 -1.29
CA VAL A 13 1.17 16.71 -0.09
C VAL A 13 1.91 16.06 1.07
N ASN A 14 2.13 16.81 2.15
CA ASN A 14 2.93 16.39 3.33
C ASN A 14 4.29 15.78 2.95
N GLY A 15 4.95 16.32 1.92
CA GLY A 15 6.24 15.84 1.41
C GLY A 15 6.18 14.65 0.45
N TRP A 16 5.00 14.11 0.16
CA TRP A 16 4.82 12.95 -0.72
C TRP A 16 4.22 13.33 -2.06
N ASP A 17 4.65 12.67 -3.14
CA ASP A 17 4.15 12.95 -4.49
C ASP A 17 2.88 12.13 -4.79
N PHE A 18 1.76 12.83 -4.96
CA PHE A 18 0.46 12.31 -5.37
C PHE A 18 0.14 12.61 -6.84
N GLY A 19 1.18 12.85 -7.66
CA GLY A 19 1.04 13.03 -9.10
C GLY A 19 0.29 11.86 -9.75
N PRO A 20 -0.27 12.05 -10.96
CA PRO A 20 -1.18 11.11 -11.60
C PRO A 20 -0.61 9.69 -11.77
N HIS A 21 0.72 9.53 -11.78
CA HIS A 21 1.41 8.24 -11.90
C HIS A 21 1.87 7.64 -10.56
N GLN A 22 1.64 8.34 -9.46
CA GLN A 22 2.07 7.95 -8.11
C GLN A 22 0.90 7.49 -7.23
N LEU A 23 -0.35 7.52 -7.71
CA LEU A 23 -1.51 7.17 -6.90
C LEU A 23 -1.76 5.65 -6.85
N LEU A 24 -1.75 5.09 -5.65
CA LEU A 24 -2.14 3.71 -5.36
C LEU A 24 -3.52 3.66 -4.71
N SER A 25 -4.28 2.60 -5.02
CA SER A 25 -5.52 2.30 -4.30
C SER A 25 -5.22 1.61 -2.96
N PRO A 26 -6.17 1.58 -2.01
CA PRO A 26 -6.00 0.80 -0.77
C PRO A 26 -5.68 -0.67 -1.03
N GLY A 27 -6.23 -1.25 -2.10
CA GLY A 27 -5.98 -2.64 -2.50
C GLY A 27 -4.56 -2.87 -3.00
N ASP A 28 -3.97 -1.91 -3.71
CA ASP A 28 -2.59 -2.02 -4.21
C ASP A 28 -1.60 -1.95 -3.04
N VAL A 29 -1.79 -0.99 -2.13
CA VAL A 29 -0.99 -0.86 -0.91
C VAL A 29 -1.10 -2.12 -0.04
N ALA A 30 -2.30 -2.67 0.09
CA ALA A 30 -2.55 -3.90 0.83
C ALA A 30 -1.76 -5.09 0.26
N LYS A 31 -1.72 -5.24 -1.08
CA LYS A 31 -0.93 -6.29 -1.74
C LYS A 31 0.57 -6.13 -1.50
N ILE A 32 1.07 -4.90 -1.56
CA ILE A 32 2.49 -4.58 -1.36
C ILE A 32 2.93 -4.96 0.06
N PHE A 33 2.18 -4.54 1.08
CA PHE A 33 2.49 -4.84 2.48
C PHE A 33 1.98 -6.21 2.95
N ARG A 34 1.29 -6.97 2.08
CA ARG A 34 0.64 -8.25 2.40
C ARG A 34 -0.34 -8.16 3.58
N VAL A 35 -1.13 -7.09 3.63
CA VAL A 35 -2.18 -6.83 4.63
C VAL A 35 -3.56 -6.72 3.99
N THR A 36 -4.59 -6.41 4.77
CA THR A 36 -5.94 -6.14 4.24
C THR A 36 -6.14 -4.66 3.88
N PRO A 37 -6.99 -4.31 2.90
CA PRO A 37 -7.33 -2.91 2.60
C PRO A 37 -7.93 -2.16 3.80
N LYS A 38 -8.64 -2.86 4.69
CA LYS A 38 -9.16 -2.30 5.94
C LYS A 38 -8.02 -1.83 6.84
N THR A 39 -6.97 -2.63 6.98
CA THR A 39 -5.75 -2.27 7.73
C THR A 39 -5.10 -1.01 7.16
N VAL A 40 -4.99 -0.90 5.83
CA VAL A 40 -4.46 0.31 5.17
C VAL A 40 -5.35 1.53 5.44
N GLY A 41 -6.68 1.35 5.43
CA GLY A 41 -7.63 2.39 5.83
C GLY A 41 -7.41 2.87 7.26
N GLN A 42 -7.20 1.95 8.19
CA GLN A 42 -6.90 2.27 9.60
C GLN A 42 -5.58 3.03 9.75
N TRP A 43 -4.52 2.66 9.03
CA TRP A 43 -3.28 3.44 9.04
C TRP A 43 -3.47 4.87 8.53
N ALA A 44 -4.32 5.06 7.52
CA ALA A 44 -4.66 6.37 7.01
C ALA A 44 -5.51 7.20 8.01
N GLU A 45 -6.39 6.56 8.77
CA GLU A 45 -7.20 7.20 9.83
C GLU A 45 -6.36 7.60 11.03
N GLN A 46 -5.37 6.78 11.38
CA GLN A 46 -4.41 7.03 12.46
C GLN A 46 -3.30 8.03 12.05
N GLY A 47 -3.34 8.56 10.82
CA GLY A 47 -2.32 9.50 10.32
C GLY A 47 -0.95 8.86 10.04
N LYS A 48 -0.84 7.53 10.13
CA LYS A 48 0.39 6.77 9.89
C LYS A 48 0.76 6.68 8.40
N LEU A 49 -0.23 6.86 7.52
CA LEU A 49 -0.03 6.84 6.07
C LEU A 49 -0.76 8.03 5.46
N THR A 50 -0.03 8.85 4.71
CA THR A 50 -0.59 10.07 4.10
C THR A 50 -1.54 9.65 2.98
N SER A 51 -2.77 10.17 3.00
CA SER A 51 -3.75 9.87 1.97
C SER A 51 -4.43 11.14 1.47
N VAL A 52 -4.78 11.12 0.18
CA VAL A 52 -5.68 12.11 -0.42
C VAL A 52 -7.00 11.45 -0.76
N ARG A 53 -8.09 12.22 -0.77
CA ARG A 53 -9.41 11.74 -1.19
C ARG A 53 -9.72 12.26 -2.59
N THR A 54 -10.24 11.39 -3.45
CA THR A 54 -10.81 11.81 -4.73
C THR A 54 -12.15 12.50 -4.51
N PRO A 55 -12.69 13.25 -5.50
CA PRO A 55 -14.04 13.83 -5.40
C PRO A 55 -15.13 12.79 -5.08
N GLY A 56 -14.96 11.54 -5.51
CA GLY A 56 -15.85 10.41 -5.18
C GLY A 56 -15.60 9.78 -3.80
N GLY A 57 -14.78 10.37 -2.94
CA GLY A 57 -14.54 9.92 -1.56
C GLY A 57 -13.53 8.78 -1.40
N ALA A 58 -13.00 8.21 -2.49
CA ALA A 58 -12.02 7.13 -2.42
C ALA A 58 -10.66 7.65 -1.97
N ARG A 59 -9.99 6.91 -1.06
CA ARG A 59 -8.63 7.22 -0.62
C ARG A 59 -7.60 6.80 -1.68
N ARG A 60 -6.57 7.61 -1.86
CA ARG A 60 -5.40 7.33 -2.67
C ARG A 60 -4.13 7.58 -1.87
N PHE A 61 -3.11 6.78 -2.16
CA PHE A 61 -1.84 6.75 -1.45
C PHE A 61 -0.69 7.03 -2.39
N SER A 62 0.38 7.65 -1.91
CA SER A 62 1.57 7.94 -2.72
C SER A 62 2.44 6.70 -2.83
N ARG A 63 2.77 6.27 -4.06
CA ARG A 63 3.75 5.21 -4.32
C ARG A 63 5.11 5.55 -3.75
N HIS A 64 5.57 6.80 -3.89
CA HIS A 64 6.83 7.27 -3.30
C HIS A 64 6.84 7.07 -1.77
N GLN A 65 5.73 7.34 -1.08
CA GLN A 65 5.60 7.05 0.34
C GLN A 65 5.69 5.55 0.65
N ILE A 66 4.99 4.73 -0.13
CA ILE A 66 4.98 3.28 0.08
C ILE A 66 6.39 2.69 -0.12
N GLU A 67 7.08 3.09 -1.18
CA GLU A 67 8.45 2.68 -1.46
C GLU A 67 9.40 3.08 -0.32
N HIS A 68 9.27 4.31 0.20
CA HIS A 68 10.04 4.75 1.36
C HIS A 68 9.87 3.83 2.58
N TYR A 69 8.64 3.38 2.89
CA TYR A 69 8.38 2.43 3.98
C TYR A 69 8.83 0.99 3.68
N LEU A 70 9.07 0.62 2.42
CA LEU A 70 9.63 -0.69 2.08
C LEU A 70 11.15 -0.71 2.21
N HIS A 71 11.80 0.42 1.91
CA HIS A 71 13.26 0.51 1.85
C HIS A 71 13.89 0.92 3.18
N ASN A 72 13.22 1.75 3.97
CA ASN A 72 13.67 2.07 5.31
C ASN A 72 13.23 0.94 6.25
N GLU A 73 14.08 0.51 7.18
CA GLU A 73 13.85 -0.62 8.11
C GLU A 73 12.67 -0.43 9.10
N HIS A 74 11.72 0.43 8.76
CA HIS A 74 10.37 0.44 9.27
C HIS A 74 9.46 -0.23 8.23
N PRO A 75 9.59 -1.56 8.01
CA PRO A 75 8.61 -2.24 7.23
C PRO A 75 7.29 -1.97 7.96
N HIS A 76 6.30 -1.46 7.23
CA HIS A 76 4.96 -1.13 7.74
C HIS A 76 4.92 -0.05 8.86
N PRO A 77 3.85 0.77 8.95
CA PRO A 77 3.64 1.65 10.09
C PRO A 77 3.26 0.84 11.35
N MET A 78 4.25 0.14 11.93
CA MET A 78 4.19 -0.60 13.20
C MET A 78 4.79 0.32 14.29
N THR A 79 4.35 0.35 15.55
CA THR A 79 3.99 -0.75 16.44
C THR A 79 3.11 -0.21 17.57
N GLU A 80 1.92 -0.77 17.76
CA GLU A 80 1.27 -1.15 19.04
C GLU A 80 -0.20 -1.51 18.74
N THR A 81 -0.60 -2.72 19.12
CA THR A 81 -1.99 -3.25 19.09
C THR A 81 -2.59 -3.56 17.70
N SER A 82 -2.23 -4.73 17.16
CA SER A 82 -3.19 -5.58 16.46
C SER A 82 -2.70 -7.03 16.49
N SER A 83 -2.79 -7.63 17.67
CA SER A 83 -2.95 -9.07 17.82
C SER A 83 -4.16 -9.52 17.00
N GLU A 84 -3.95 -10.25 15.88
CA GLU A 84 -4.64 -11.50 15.50
C GLU A 84 -4.07 -12.03 14.15
N PRO A 85 -4.17 -13.33 13.86
CA PRO A 85 -3.07 -14.26 13.80
C PRO A 85 -2.49 -14.40 12.38
N ARG A 86 -1.29 -14.96 12.29
CA ARG A 86 -0.77 -15.53 11.04
C ARG A 86 -1.80 -16.54 10.49
N LYS A 87 -2.57 -16.16 9.47
CA LYS A 87 -3.20 -17.15 8.58
C LYS A 87 -2.09 -17.66 7.66
N PRO A 88 -1.71 -18.95 7.70
CA PRO A 88 -0.76 -19.50 6.75
C PRO A 88 -1.41 -19.45 5.36
N SER A 89 -0.85 -18.63 4.47
CA SER A 89 -1.29 -18.57 3.08
C SER A 89 -0.61 -19.67 2.29
N GLY A 90 -1.28 -20.81 2.15
CA GLY A 90 -1.01 -21.83 1.12
C GLY A 90 -1.12 -23.27 1.62
N PRO A 91 -1.85 -24.17 0.93
CA PRO A 91 -1.57 -25.60 1.04
C PRO A 91 -0.19 -25.85 0.42
N GLN A 92 0.72 -26.45 1.17
CA GLN A 92 1.97 -27.00 0.64
C GLN A 92 1.75 -28.49 0.36
N PRO A 93 1.52 -28.93 -0.90
CA PRO A 93 1.42 -30.35 -1.19
C PRO A 93 2.79 -31.01 -1.40
N GLN A 94 3.01 -32.08 -0.60
CA GLN A 94 3.77 -33.33 -0.84
C GLN A 94 5.30 -33.29 -0.60
N PRO A 95 5.89 -34.39 -0.06
CA PRO A 95 6.20 -35.54 -0.91
C PRO A 95 5.39 -36.80 -0.56
N SER A 96 5.23 -37.62 -1.60
CA SER A 96 4.57 -38.92 -1.62
C SER A 96 5.44 -39.99 -0.94
N ASN A 97 4.93 -40.55 0.14
CA ASN A 97 5.22 -41.90 0.65
C ASN A 97 3.83 -42.50 0.95
N GLU A 98 3.43 -43.69 0.52
CA GLU A 98 4.08 -44.98 0.46
C GLU A 98 3.32 -45.82 -0.59
N LYS A 99 4.03 -46.56 -1.43
CA LYS A 99 3.46 -47.58 -2.32
C LYS A 99 3.61 -48.92 -1.61
N THR A 100 2.55 -49.42 -1.00
CA THR A 100 2.35 -50.86 -0.76
C THR A 100 1.53 -51.41 -1.93
#